data_AF-A0A962RK77-F1
#
_entry.id   AF-A0A962RK77-F1
#
_cell.length_a   1.000
_cell.length_b   1.000
_cell.length_c   1.000
_cell.angle_alpha   90.00
_cell.angle_beta   90.00
_cell.angle_gamma   90.00
#
_symmetry.space_group_name_H-M   'P 1'
#
loop_
_entity.id
_entity.type
_entity.pdbx_description
1 polymer ?
#
loop_
_entity_poly.entity_id
_entity_poly.type
_entity_poly.pdbx_seq_one_letter_code
_entity_poly.pdbx_strand_id
1 'polypeptide(L)' 'MKTSPITLDDKYVLDTGRAYMTGTQALVRLPMMQRQRDLAAGLNTAGYVSGYRGSPLGAVDL' A
#
# COMPACT_ATOMS: atom_id res chain seq x y z
N MET A 1 14.73 25.25 -1.01
CA MET A 1 14.09 23.95 -1.30
C MET A 1 12.71 23.98 -0.66
N LYS A 2 11.64 23.97 -1.46
CA LYS A 2 10.26 24.09 -0.95
C LYS A 2 9.87 22.71 -0.39
N THR A 3 9.76 22.59 0.93
CA THR A 3 9.28 21.35 1.57
C THR A 3 7.77 21.31 1.44
N SER A 4 7.25 20.42 0.60
CA SER A 4 5.82 20.08 0.62
C SER A 4 5.47 19.50 2.01
N PRO A 5 4.30 19.84 2.58
CA PRO A 5 3.88 19.28 3.85
C PRO A 5 3.73 17.75 3.72
N ILE A 6 4.43 17.01 4.58
CA ILE A 6 4.34 15.55 4.64
C ILE A 6 3.05 15.18 5.37
N THR A 7 2.26 14.28 4.79
CA THR A 7 0.99 13.81 5.37
C THR A 7 1.03 12.32 5.68
N LEU A 8 0.06 11.84 6.47
CA LEU A 8 -0.07 10.40 6.75
C LEU A 8 -0.45 9.62 5.48
N ASP A 9 -1.19 10.25 4.56
CA ASP A 9 -1.68 9.61 3.34
C ASP A 9 -0.56 9.36 2.32
N ASP A 10 0.55 10.11 2.40
CA ASP A 10 1.74 9.93 1.54
C ASP A 10 2.25 8.48 1.57
N LYS A 11 1.99 7.76 2.67
CA LYS A 11 2.31 6.33 2.82
C LYS A 11 1.58 5.43 1.84
N TYR A 12 0.47 5.87 1.26
CA TYR A 12 -0.35 5.08 0.33
C TYR A 12 -0.44 5.74 -1.05
N VAL A 13 -0.48 7.08 -1.13
CA VAL A 13 -0.80 7.80 -2.37
C VAL A 13 0.42 8.38 -3.10
N LEU A 14 1.58 8.46 -2.45
CA LEU A 14 2.75 9.11 -3.04
C LEU A 14 3.36 8.27 -4.17
N ASP A 15 3.17 8.66 -5.42
CA ASP A 15 3.64 7.88 -6.58
C ASP A 15 5.17 7.85 -6.74
N THR A 16 5.89 8.89 -6.29
CA THR A 16 7.34 9.03 -6.47
C THR A 16 8.03 9.61 -5.23
N GLY A 17 9.31 9.31 -5.05
CA GLY A 17 10.10 9.80 -3.91
C GLY A 17 10.15 8.80 -2.76
N ARG A 18 10.31 9.29 -1.53
CA ARG A 18 10.48 8.47 -0.32
C ARG A 18 9.29 8.64 0.61
N ALA A 19 8.67 7.53 1.00
CA ALA A 19 7.62 7.48 2.01
C ALA A 19 8.10 6.65 3.21
N TYR A 20 7.85 7.14 4.43
CA TYR A 20 8.18 6.43 5.66
C TYR A 20 6.98 5.63 6.15
N MET A 21 7.13 4.31 6.25
CA MET A 21 6.05 3.39 6.65
C MET A 21 6.59 2.21 7.45
N THR A 22 5.72 1.58 8.25
CA THR A 22 6.03 0.32 8.93
C THR A 22 5.97 -0.86 7.95
N GLY A 23 6.50 -2.02 8.33
CA GLY A 23 6.40 -3.24 7.51
C GLY A 23 4.94 -3.62 7.19
N THR A 24 4.05 -3.54 8.18
CA THR A 24 2.60 -3.76 8.02
C THR A 24 1.99 -2.80 6.99
N GLN A 25 2.32 -1.51 7.05
CA GLN A 25 1.83 -0.51 6.10
C GLN A 25 2.35 -0.79 4.68
N ALA A 26 3.59 -1.26 4.55
CA ALA A 26 4.13 -1.69 3.26
C ALA A 26 3.36 -2.87 2.68
N LEU A 27 3.03 -3.88 3.50
CA LEU A 27 2.22 -5.03 3.07
C LEU A 27 0.82 -4.62 2.59
N VAL A 28 0.18 -3.65 3.26
CA VAL A 28 -1.10 -3.07 2.83
C VAL A 28 -0.97 -2.30 1.50
N ARG A 29 0.15 -1.61 1.28
CA ARG A 29 0.39 -0.83 0.06
C ARG A 29 0.64 -1.70 -1.17
N LEU A 30 1.23 -2.89 -1.01
CA LEU A 30 1.56 -3.80 -2.12
C LEU A 30 0.38 -4.08 -3.08
N PRO A 31 -0.82 -4.51 -2.63
CA PRO A 31 -1.94 -4.76 -3.53
C PRO A 31 -2.43 -3.49 -4.25
N MET A 32 -2.32 -2.31 -3.62
CA MET A 32 -2.65 -1.03 -4.26
C MET A 32 -1.69 -0.74 -5.42
N MET A 33 -0.39 -0.94 -5.19
CA MET A 33 0.64 -0.77 -6.22
C MET A 33 0.49 -1.78 -7.37
N GLN A 34 0.12 -3.03 -7.06
CA GLN A 34 -0.17 -4.03 -8.08
C GLN A 34 -1.36 -3.60 -8.93
N ARG A 35 -2.46 -3.15 -8.31
CA ARG A 35 -3.63 -2.63 -9.03
C ARG A 35 -3.28 -1.46 -9.95
N GLN A 36 -2.45 -0.53 -9.49
CA GLN A 36 -1.97 0.59 -10.32
C GLN A 36 -1.18 0.10 -11.54
N ARG A 37 -0.31 -0.90 -11.39
CA ARG A 37 0.42 -1.50 -12.52
C ARG A 37 -0.50 -2.22 -13.48
N ASP A 38 -1.47 -2.96 -12.96
CA ASP A 38 -2.45 -3.69 -13.76
C ASP A 38 -3.32 -2.72 -14.57
N LEU A 39 -3.75 -1.58 -13.99
CA LEU A 39 -4.43 -0.51 -14.73
C LEU A 39 -3.58 0.02 -15.88
N ALA A 40 -2.28 0.27 -15.64
CA ALA A 40 -1.36 0.74 -16.68
C ALA A 40 -1.16 -0.29 -17.80
N ALA A 41 -1.34 -1.58 -17.50
CA ALA A 41 -1.32 -2.68 -18.47
C ALA A 41 -2.70 -2.95 -19.12
N GLY A 42 -3.75 -2.19 -18.78
CA GLY A 42 -5.10 -2.37 -19.31
C GLY A 42 -5.89 -3.53 -18.67
N LEU A 43 -5.45 -4.04 -17.52
CA LEU A 43 -6.11 -5.13 -16.80
C LEU A 43 -7.12 -4.60 -15.75
N ASN A 44 -8.25 -5.27 -15.64
CA ASN A 44 -9.27 -4.98 -14.62
C ASN A 44 -9.15 -5.93 -13.43
N THR A 45 -8.13 -5.70 -12.59
CA THR A 45 -7.85 -6.51 -11.40
C THR A 45 -8.38 -5.85 -10.13
N ALA A 46 -8.38 -6.60 -9.03
CA ALA A 46 -8.61 -6.08 -7.68
C ALA A 46 -7.70 -6.82 -6.69
N GLY A 47 -7.34 -6.16 -5.60
CA GLY A 47 -6.65 -6.79 -4.49
C GLY A 47 -7.65 -7.59 -3.63
N TYR A 48 -7.29 -8.81 -3.26
CA TYR A 48 -8.05 -9.63 -2.32
C TYR A 48 -7.12 -10.03 -1.17
N VAL A 49 -7.55 -9.74 0.06
CA VAL A 49 -6.83 -10.09 1.28
C VAL A 49 -7.74 -10.98 2.12
N SER A 50 -7.20 -12.11 2.56
CA SER A 50 -7.85 -13.03 3.48
C SER A 50 -6.87 -13.39 4.57
N GLY A 51 -7.34 -13.58 5.79
CA GLY A 51 -6.51 -14.04 6.89
C GLY A 51 -7.23 -14.97 7.85
N TYR A 52 -6.54 -15.22 8.95
CA TYR A 52 -6.98 -16.14 9.98
C TYR A 52 -6.56 -15.64 11.36
N ARG A 53 -7.30 -16.09 12.38
CA ARG A 53 -7.02 -15.68 13.76
C ARG A 53 -5.66 -16.19 14.22
N GLY A 54 -4.84 -15.30 14.77
CA GLY A 54 -3.48 -15.62 15.23
C GLY A 54 -2.42 -15.47 14.15
N SER A 55 -2.77 -14.88 13.00
CA SER A 55 -1.79 -14.56 11.95
C SER A 55 -0.62 -13.74 12.52
N PRO A 56 0.63 -14.07 12.16
CA PRO A 56 1.79 -13.25 12.50
C PRO A 56 1.75 -11.87 11.83
N LEU A 57 0.85 -11.69 10.85
CA LEU A 57 0.58 -10.42 10.17
C LEU A 57 -0.67 -9.72 10.69
N GLY A 58 -1.26 -10.18 11.81
CA GLY A 58 -2.63 -9.87 12.24
C GLY A 58 -3.12 -8.42 12.18
N ALA A 59 -2.26 -7.41 12.12
CA ALA A 59 -2.70 -6.04 11.79
C ALA A 59 -3.12 -5.83 10.32
N VAL A 60 -2.91 -6.80 9.42
CA VAL A 60 -3.22 -6.74 7.98
C VAL A 60 -4.46 -7.58 7.65
N ASP A 61 -4.64 -8.72 8.33
CA ASP A 61 -5.48 -9.83 7.87
C ASP A 61 -6.37 -10.44 8.98
N LEU A 62 -6.44 -9.83 10.18
CA LEU A 62 -7.44 -10.17 11.22
C LEU A 62 -8.80 -9.51 11.01
#